data_AF-A0A3D3BVG9-F1
#
_entry.id   AF-A0A3D3BVG9-F1
#
_cell.length_a   1.000
_cell.length_b   1.000
_cell.length_c   1.000
_cell.angle_alpha   90.00
_cell.angle_beta   90.00
_cell.angle_gamma   90.00
#
_symmetry.space_group_name_H-M   'P 1'
#
loop_
_entity.id
_entity.type
_entity.pdbx_description
1 polymer ?
#
loop_
_entity_poly.entity_id
_entity_poly.type
_entity_poly.pdbx_seq_one_letter_code
_entity_poly.pdbx_strand_id
1 'polypeptide(L)'
;CLPTGSGLPPKCDWPEDIAAALGDHRHMIGGGHLFNGKEIAPLDESALDLAIDDIVQKGIKSIAVAAAFSPANADHELAIAKYLSQRIPDANITVSHEIGRLGILERENAALLNAALGKLAHRVVSNMQAALGERKIHCPFYVSQNDGTLMSAYYIARYPALTFSSGPTNSLRGAAILSGIADAIVVDIGGTTVDVGVLAKGFPRESNSHIDVGGVRTNFRMPDILPIGLGGGSLVTENGNRLGPQSVGHRLVKEGLVFGGSTLTATDIAVANGSADVGDVSRVADLDPALIERATVTMHQMIDDAVDKMRPSEEPVPVILVGGGAILVSRELSTASEVIHPEHAGVANAIGAAIAQVGGEVEHIVSYAKINRDDALAAATEEARHKAMAAGADPDTLRVLDMEETTMSYMDDDAARIRIKVVGDLKQTP
;
A
#
# COMPACT_ATOMS: atom_id res chain seq x y z
N CYS A 1 -12.09 20.00 13.30
CA CYS A 1 -12.30 21.41 13.74
C CYS A 1 -13.65 21.55 14.43
N LEU A 2 -13.75 22.39 15.46
CA LEU A 2 -15.03 22.68 16.14
C LEU A 2 -15.78 23.83 15.45
N PRO A 3 -17.14 23.85 15.50
CA PRO A 3 -18.01 22.90 16.21
C PRO A 3 -18.40 21.66 15.40
N THR A 4 -18.28 21.68 14.07
CA THR A 4 -18.79 20.63 13.16
C THR A 4 -18.15 19.25 13.36
N GLY A 5 -16.89 19.20 13.79
CA GLY A 5 -16.19 17.94 14.06
C GLY A 5 -16.58 17.25 15.38
N SER A 6 -17.36 17.89 16.26
CA SER A 6 -17.68 17.35 17.61
C SER A 6 -18.37 15.97 17.59
N GLY A 7 -19.09 15.64 16.52
CA GLY A 7 -19.74 14.34 16.35
C GLY A 7 -18.81 13.20 15.94
N LEU A 8 -17.58 13.50 15.50
CA LEU A 8 -16.57 12.53 15.07
C LEU A 8 -15.25 12.86 15.78
N PRO A 9 -15.13 12.54 17.09
CA PRO A 9 -13.91 12.81 17.83
C PRO A 9 -12.76 11.95 17.29
N PRO A 10 -11.49 12.38 17.47
CA PRO A 10 -10.38 11.62 16.93
C PRO A 10 -10.32 10.18 17.41
N LYS A 11 -10.00 9.25 16.50
CA LYS A 11 -9.97 7.79 16.72
C LYS A 11 -11.33 7.15 17.08
N CYS A 12 -12.46 7.74 16.69
CA CYS A 12 -13.78 7.25 17.11
C CYS A 12 -14.12 5.83 16.62
N ASP A 13 -13.50 5.35 15.55
CA ASP A 13 -13.76 4.05 14.92
C ASP A 13 -12.58 3.07 15.05
N TRP A 14 -11.59 3.37 15.90
CA TRP A 14 -10.42 2.51 16.04
C TRP A 14 -10.72 1.25 16.86
N PRO A 15 -10.08 0.10 16.53
CA PRO A 15 -10.07 -1.07 17.39
C PRO A 15 -9.57 -0.74 18.80
N GLU A 16 -10.21 -1.33 19.82
CA GLU A 16 -9.98 -0.98 21.24
C GLU A 16 -8.53 -1.22 21.69
N ASP A 17 -7.92 -2.33 21.24
CA ASP A 17 -6.56 -2.70 21.55
C ASP A 17 -5.53 -1.69 21.01
N ILE A 18 -5.72 -1.25 19.76
CA ILE A 18 -4.86 -0.23 19.13
C ILE A 18 -5.11 1.15 19.76
N ALA A 19 -6.38 1.50 19.99
CA ALA A 19 -6.74 2.77 20.61
C ALA A 19 -6.16 2.91 22.02
N ALA A 20 -6.17 1.82 22.80
CA ALA A 20 -5.60 1.76 24.14
C ALA A 20 -4.08 1.94 24.13
N ALA A 21 -3.37 1.39 23.13
CA ALA A 21 -1.93 1.53 23.00
C ALA A 21 -1.47 2.98 22.76
N LEU A 22 -2.33 3.82 22.16
CA LEU A 22 -2.05 5.25 21.94
C LEU A 22 -2.50 6.17 23.09
N GLY A 23 -3.33 5.68 24.00
CA GLY A 23 -3.95 6.48 25.06
C GLY A 23 -4.98 7.48 24.54
N ASP A 24 -5.55 8.29 25.45
CA ASP A 24 -6.51 9.36 25.11
C ASP A 24 -5.81 10.74 25.06
N HIS A 25 -5.14 10.99 23.93
CA HIS A 25 -4.43 12.25 23.66
C HIS A 25 -5.03 12.91 22.42
N ARG A 26 -6.04 13.76 22.64
CA ARG A 26 -6.77 14.45 21.56
C ARG A 26 -7.07 15.89 21.95
N HIS A 27 -6.92 16.78 20.98
CA HIS A 27 -7.25 18.19 21.10
C HIS A 27 -8.07 18.59 19.89
N MET A 28 -9.22 19.23 20.12
CA MET A 28 -10.08 19.73 19.06
C MET A 28 -10.04 21.26 19.10
N ILE A 29 -9.52 21.86 18.04
CA ILE A 29 -9.29 23.30 17.95
C ILE A 29 -10.37 23.92 17.05
N GLY A 30 -10.79 25.14 17.40
CA GLY A 30 -11.71 25.95 16.61
C GLY A 30 -11.07 26.43 15.30
N GLY A 31 -11.91 26.57 14.26
CA GLY A 31 -11.50 26.99 12.92
C GLY A 31 -12.14 26.13 11.83
N GLY A 32 -11.67 26.25 10.60
CA GLY A 32 -12.00 25.36 9.50
C GLY A 32 -12.29 26.06 8.18
N HIS A 33 -12.35 25.25 7.13
CA HIS A 33 -12.65 25.66 5.76
C HIS A 33 -13.91 24.96 5.25
N LEU A 34 -14.57 25.58 4.28
CA LEU A 34 -15.58 24.93 3.44
C LEU A 34 -14.89 23.99 2.45
N PHE A 35 -15.69 23.15 1.79
CA PHE A 35 -15.22 22.21 0.76
C PHE A 35 -14.46 22.89 -0.39
N ASN A 36 -14.75 24.15 -0.67
CA ASN A 36 -14.10 24.96 -1.70
C ASN A 36 -12.88 25.73 -1.18
N GLY A 37 -12.37 25.39 0.01
CA GLY A 37 -11.19 26.00 0.62
C GLY A 37 -11.45 27.37 1.28
N LYS A 38 -12.66 27.93 1.17
CA LYS A 38 -12.99 29.21 1.82
C LYS A 38 -13.04 29.06 3.33
N GLU A 39 -12.34 29.93 4.05
CA GLU A 39 -12.34 29.93 5.51
C GLU A 39 -13.76 30.17 6.08
N ILE A 40 -14.15 29.33 7.03
CA ILE A 40 -15.40 29.44 7.81
C ILE A 40 -15.14 30.28 9.06
N ALA A 41 -14.04 29.98 9.76
CA ALA A 41 -13.63 30.63 10.98
C ALA A 41 -12.09 30.58 11.09
N PRO A 42 -11.45 31.63 11.65
CA PRO A 42 -10.02 31.62 11.88
C PRO A 42 -9.62 30.54 12.89
N LEU A 43 -8.37 30.13 12.84
CA LEU A 43 -7.77 29.22 13.81
C LEU A 43 -7.83 29.82 15.22
N ASP A 44 -8.34 29.05 16.19
CA ASP A 44 -8.35 29.45 17.60
C ASP A 44 -6.95 29.30 18.22
N GLU A 45 -6.16 30.37 18.14
CA GLU A 45 -4.78 30.39 18.65
C GLU A 45 -4.70 30.19 20.16
N SER A 46 -5.68 30.69 20.93
CA SER A 46 -5.70 30.50 22.39
C SER A 46 -5.94 29.05 22.77
N ALA A 47 -6.87 28.35 22.08
CA ALA A 47 -7.08 26.93 22.27
C ALA A 47 -5.87 26.10 21.79
N LEU A 48 -5.19 26.55 20.72
CA LEU A 48 -3.96 25.92 20.23
C LEU A 48 -2.84 26.03 21.27
N ASP A 49 -2.60 27.19 21.86
CA ASP A 49 -1.57 27.38 22.88
C ASP A 49 -1.78 26.44 24.09
N LEU A 50 -3.01 26.35 24.58
CA LEU A 50 -3.37 25.42 25.66
C LEU A 50 -3.14 23.95 25.28
N ALA A 51 -3.47 23.57 24.04
CA ALA A 51 -3.22 22.23 23.54
C ALA A 51 -1.72 21.93 23.46
N ILE A 52 -0.91 22.87 22.97
CA ILE A 52 0.54 22.71 22.89
C ILE A 52 1.17 22.58 24.28
N ASP A 53 0.73 23.38 25.25
CA ASP A 53 1.23 23.31 26.63
C ASP A 53 0.97 21.94 27.26
N ASP A 54 -0.22 21.36 27.07
CA ASP A 54 -0.55 20.01 27.54
C ASP A 54 0.30 18.93 26.82
N ILE A 55 0.48 19.03 25.50
CA ILE A 55 1.35 18.13 24.72
C ILE A 55 2.79 18.18 25.25
N VAL A 56 3.32 19.37 25.52
CA VAL A 56 4.66 19.58 26.10
C VAL A 56 4.75 18.95 27.49
N GLN A 57 3.76 19.20 28.36
CA GLN A 57 3.72 18.65 29.71
C GLN A 57 3.71 17.11 29.71
N LYS A 58 3.03 16.49 28.75
CA LYS A 58 2.98 15.03 28.57
C LYS A 58 4.22 14.46 27.87
N GLY A 59 5.11 15.29 27.34
CA GLY A 59 6.31 14.85 26.63
C GLY A 59 6.00 14.16 25.29
N ILE A 60 4.85 14.44 24.68
CA ILE A 60 4.44 13.83 23.41
C ILE A 60 5.28 14.43 22.27
N LYS A 61 5.82 13.56 21.42
CA LYS A 61 6.68 13.94 20.28
C LYS A 61 6.13 13.54 18.93
N SER A 62 5.25 12.55 18.86
CA SER A 62 4.59 12.15 17.61
C SER A 62 3.20 12.77 17.59
N ILE A 63 2.93 13.62 16.60
CA ILE A 63 1.72 14.45 16.56
C ILE A 63 1.13 14.38 15.16
N ALA A 64 -0.17 14.11 15.07
CA ALA A 64 -0.92 14.20 13.83
C ALA A 64 -1.83 15.43 13.89
N VAL A 65 -1.92 16.16 12.77
CA VAL A 65 -2.78 17.34 12.61
C VAL A 65 -3.72 17.08 11.45
N ALA A 66 -5.01 17.07 11.72
CA ALA A 66 -6.05 16.89 10.71
C ALA A 66 -7.09 18.03 10.80
N ALA A 67 -7.31 18.71 9.68
CA ALA A 67 -8.37 19.70 9.53
C ALA A 67 -9.39 19.26 8.48
N ALA A 68 -10.65 19.65 8.66
CA ALA A 68 -11.69 19.41 7.65
C ALA A 68 -11.33 20.17 6.37
N PHE A 69 -11.49 19.51 5.22
CA PHE A 69 -11.17 20.05 3.89
C PHE A 69 -9.73 20.57 3.71
N SER A 70 -8.78 20.06 4.51
CA SER A 70 -7.36 20.41 4.33
C SER A 70 -6.75 20.07 2.97
N PRO A 71 -7.23 19.06 2.21
CA PRO A 71 -6.78 18.90 0.81
C PRO A 71 -7.15 20.07 -0.10
N ALA A 72 -8.25 20.78 0.19
CA ALA A 72 -8.64 21.98 -0.56
C ALA A 72 -7.92 23.24 -0.05
N ASN A 73 -7.72 23.35 1.27
CA ASN A 73 -6.92 24.41 1.88
C ASN A 73 -6.22 23.91 3.14
N ALA A 74 -4.89 23.78 3.06
CA ALA A 74 -4.04 23.23 4.12
C ALA A 74 -3.56 24.27 5.16
N ASP A 75 -3.94 25.54 5.03
CA ASP A 75 -3.34 26.65 5.80
C ASP A 75 -3.40 26.43 7.31
N HIS A 76 -4.53 25.93 7.84
CA HIS A 76 -4.65 25.64 9.28
C HIS A 76 -3.73 24.50 9.73
N GLU A 77 -3.59 23.43 8.94
CA GLU A 77 -2.68 22.32 9.30
C GLU A 77 -1.23 22.80 9.29
N LEU A 78 -0.84 23.59 8.28
CA LEU A 78 0.51 24.14 8.14
C LEU A 78 0.83 25.15 9.25
N ALA A 79 -0.13 26.00 9.61
CA ALA A 79 0.01 26.94 10.73
C ALA A 79 0.22 26.19 12.06
N ILE A 80 -0.63 25.20 12.37
CA ILE A 80 -0.50 24.38 13.58
C ILE A 80 0.85 23.65 13.59
N ALA A 81 1.26 23.04 12.48
CA ALA A 81 2.54 22.35 12.37
C ALA A 81 3.74 23.29 12.63
N LYS A 82 3.66 24.54 12.16
CA LYS A 82 4.67 25.57 12.42
C LYS A 82 4.75 25.92 13.92
N TYR A 83 3.61 26.16 14.57
CA TYR A 83 3.56 26.44 16.01
C TYR A 83 4.11 25.27 16.83
N LEU A 84 3.71 24.03 16.51
CA LEU A 84 4.22 22.82 17.14
C LEU A 84 5.74 22.69 16.99
N SER A 85 6.29 22.89 15.79
CA SER A 85 7.73 22.80 15.54
C SER A 85 8.54 23.83 16.33
N GLN A 86 7.98 25.03 16.57
CA GLN A 86 8.64 26.08 17.35
C GLN A 86 8.68 25.76 18.85
N ARG A 87 7.60 25.16 19.37
CA ARG A 87 7.45 24.84 20.80
C ARG A 87 8.03 23.47 21.16
N ILE A 88 8.12 22.57 20.19
CA ILE A 88 8.59 21.19 20.33
C ILE A 88 9.58 20.88 19.18
N PRO A 89 10.85 21.31 19.28
CA PRO A 89 11.82 21.20 18.18
C PRO A 89 12.05 19.78 17.65
N ASP A 90 11.92 18.76 18.51
CA ASP A 90 12.10 17.35 18.14
C ASP A 90 10.77 16.62 17.84
N ALA A 91 9.69 17.35 17.55
CA ALA A 91 8.41 16.74 17.21
C ALA A 91 8.44 16.12 15.81
N ASN A 92 7.94 14.89 15.72
CA ASN A 92 7.54 14.28 14.47
C ASN A 92 6.08 14.64 14.18
N ILE A 93 5.87 15.59 13.28
CA ILE A 93 4.55 16.13 12.96
C ILE A 93 4.11 15.60 11.61
N THR A 94 2.95 14.96 11.60
CA THR A 94 2.26 14.54 10.39
C THR A 94 1.07 15.47 10.16
N VAL A 95 1.03 16.15 9.02
CA VAL A 95 -0.14 16.90 8.56
C VAL A 95 -0.93 16.04 7.58
N SER A 96 -2.24 15.99 7.78
CA SER A 96 -3.07 14.97 7.15
C SER A 96 -3.23 15.17 5.64
N HIS A 97 -3.19 16.42 5.15
CA HIS A 97 -3.34 16.73 3.72
C HIS A 97 -2.20 16.20 2.83
N GLU A 98 -1.03 15.90 3.40
CA GLU A 98 0.12 15.36 2.65
C GLU A 98 0.05 13.83 2.48
N ILE A 99 -0.82 13.15 3.25
CA ILE A 99 -0.92 11.68 3.28
C ILE A 99 -2.20 11.19 2.61
N GLY A 100 -3.34 11.68 3.08
CA GLY A 100 -4.63 11.11 2.75
C GLY A 100 -5.47 12.00 1.84
N ARG A 101 -6.48 11.38 1.24
CA ARG A 101 -7.44 12.01 0.32
C ARG A 101 -8.56 12.73 1.08
N LEU A 102 -9.59 13.13 0.35
CA LEU A 102 -10.88 13.51 0.95
C LEU A 102 -11.44 12.41 1.87
N GLY A 103 -12.29 12.80 2.82
CA GLY A 103 -12.72 11.96 3.95
C GLY A 103 -11.90 12.26 5.20
N ILE A 104 -12.51 12.90 6.21
CA ILE A 104 -11.81 13.29 7.44
C ILE A 104 -11.44 12.09 8.30
N LEU A 105 -12.32 11.10 8.38
CA LEU A 105 -12.13 9.92 9.23
C LEU A 105 -10.94 9.10 8.76
N GLU A 106 -10.96 8.72 7.49
CA GLU A 106 -9.90 7.94 6.85
C GLU A 106 -8.54 8.68 6.87
N ARG A 107 -8.57 9.99 6.60
CA ARG A 107 -7.35 10.82 6.52
C ARG A 107 -6.74 11.09 7.90
N GLU A 108 -7.57 11.36 8.91
CA GLU A 108 -7.09 11.51 10.29
C GLU A 108 -6.46 10.21 10.78
N ASN A 109 -7.13 9.07 10.53
CA ASN A 109 -6.63 7.75 10.88
C ASN A 109 -5.27 7.45 10.22
N ALA A 110 -5.15 7.75 8.92
CA ALA A 110 -3.89 7.63 8.18
C ALA A 110 -2.77 8.50 8.76
N ALA A 111 -3.07 9.75 9.12
CA ALA A 111 -2.11 10.67 9.73
C ALA A 111 -1.63 10.19 11.11
N LEU A 112 -2.55 9.67 11.93
CA LEU A 112 -2.24 9.12 13.25
C LEU A 112 -1.36 7.87 13.17
N LEU A 113 -1.70 6.91 12.29
CA LEU A 113 -0.87 5.73 12.05
C LEU A 113 0.54 6.11 11.59
N ASN A 114 0.65 7.07 10.68
CA ASN A 114 1.93 7.54 10.19
C ASN A 114 2.77 8.20 11.31
N ALA A 115 2.17 9.09 12.11
CA ALA A 115 2.83 9.75 13.22
C ALA A 115 3.35 8.74 14.27
N ALA A 116 2.58 7.69 14.55
CA ALA A 116 2.95 6.61 15.46
C ALA A 116 4.20 5.84 15.00
N LEU A 117 4.43 5.76 13.68
CA LEU A 117 5.53 4.99 13.07
C LEU A 117 6.81 5.80 12.83
N GLY A 118 6.76 7.13 12.87
CA GLY A 118 7.91 7.95 12.46
C GLY A 118 9.20 7.69 13.24
N LYS A 119 9.14 7.36 14.54
CA LYS A 119 10.34 6.97 15.31
C LYS A 119 11.00 5.71 14.75
N LEU A 120 10.19 4.71 14.39
CA LEU A 120 10.68 3.48 13.76
C LEU A 120 11.28 3.79 12.39
N ALA A 121 10.59 4.62 11.60
CA ALA A 121 11.04 5.05 10.28
C ALA A 121 12.40 5.73 10.31
N HIS A 122 12.59 6.70 11.20
CA HIS A 122 13.86 7.40 11.41
C HIS A 122 15.00 6.43 11.73
N ARG A 123 14.74 5.46 12.61
CA ARG A 123 15.74 4.43 12.98
C ARG A 123 16.09 3.55 11.78
N VAL A 124 15.10 3.10 11.00
CA VAL A 124 15.33 2.27 9.81
C VAL A 124 16.16 3.03 8.77
N VAL A 125 15.77 4.27 8.46
CA VAL A 125 16.49 5.14 7.50
C VAL A 125 17.92 5.39 7.96
N SER A 126 18.13 5.74 9.22
CA SER A 126 19.47 6.00 9.77
C SER A 126 20.36 4.76 9.74
N ASN A 127 19.82 3.59 10.10
CA ASN A 127 20.57 2.33 10.06
C ASN A 127 20.94 1.93 8.62
N MET A 128 20.04 2.12 7.65
CA MET A 128 20.33 1.88 6.24
C MET A 128 21.43 2.80 5.72
N GLN A 129 21.36 4.11 6.03
CA GLN A 129 22.40 5.08 5.68
C GLN A 129 23.77 4.70 6.26
N ALA A 130 23.81 4.28 7.53
CA ALA A 130 25.03 3.82 8.17
C ALA A 130 25.59 2.57 7.47
N ALA A 131 24.74 1.58 7.18
CA ALA A 131 25.15 0.34 6.52
C ALA A 131 25.70 0.55 5.10
N LEU A 132 25.14 1.51 4.34
CA LEU A 132 25.65 1.93 3.04
C LEU A 132 27.00 2.66 3.17
N GLY A 133 27.13 3.55 4.16
CA GLY A 133 28.36 4.26 4.46
C GLY A 133 29.52 3.33 4.84
N GLU A 134 29.27 2.34 5.70
CA GLU A 134 30.23 1.30 6.07
C GLU A 134 30.73 0.49 4.86
N ARG A 135 29.84 0.25 3.89
CA ARG A 135 30.14 -0.45 2.64
C ARG A 135 30.70 0.44 1.55
N LYS A 136 30.87 1.74 1.82
CA LYS A 136 31.34 2.75 0.85
C LYS A 136 30.47 2.82 -0.42
N ILE A 137 29.17 2.61 -0.26
CA ILE A 137 28.19 2.75 -1.34
C ILE A 137 27.69 4.20 -1.32
N HIS A 138 28.05 4.94 -2.37
CA HIS A 138 27.74 6.37 -2.51
C HIS A 138 26.65 6.59 -3.56
N CYS A 139 25.43 6.13 -3.28
CA CYS A 139 24.27 6.42 -4.10
C CYS A 139 23.07 6.81 -3.23
N PRO A 140 22.12 7.60 -3.75
CA PRO A 140 20.81 7.74 -3.12
C PRO A 140 20.13 6.38 -3.01
N PHE A 141 19.50 6.09 -1.89
CA PHE A 141 18.64 4.91 -1.75
C PHE A 141 17.18 5.31 -1.73
N TYR A 142 16.38 4.47 -2.37
CA TYR A 142 14.94 4.61 -2.50
C TYR A 142 14.27 3.36 -1.92
N VAL A 143 13.02 3.50 -1.51
CA VAL A 143 12.15 2.39 -1.11
C VAL A 143 10.86 2.48 -1.89
N SER A 144 10.28 1.33 -2.22
CA SER A 144 8.99 1.27 -2.89
C SER A 144 7.86 1.73 -1.99
N GLN A 145 6.94 2.48 -2.59
CA GLN A 145 5.67 2.87 -2.00
C GLN A 145 4.62 1.78 -2.24
N ASN A 146 3.49 1.94 -1.55
CA ASN A 146 2.30 1.13 -1.73
C ASN A 146 1.75 1.16 -3.17
N ASP A 147 1.98 2.22 -3.92
CA ASP A 147 1.32 2.47 -5.21
C ASP A 147 2.15 2.07 -6.45
N GLY A 148 3.30 1.43 -6.23
CA GLY A 148 4.18 0.94 -7.28
C GLY A 148 5.23 1.95 -7.73
N THR A 149 5.36 3.08 -7.02
CA THR A 149 6.40 4.08 -7.23
C THR A 149 7.48 4.04 -6.15
N LEU A 150 8.56 4.79 -6.31
CA LEU A 150 9.65 4.93 -5.34
C LEU A 150 9.49 6.20 -4.50
N MET A 151 10.01 6.15 -3.28
CA MET A 151 10.18 7.29 -2.38
C MET A 151 11.62 7.37 -1.87
N SER A 152 12.12 8.59 -1.66
CA SER A 152 13.45 8.82 -1.13
C SER A 152 13.54 8.50 0.36
N ALA A 153 14.75 8.25 0.85
CA ALA A 153 15.11 8.14 2.27
C ALA A 153 14.43 9.20 3.17
N TYR A 154 14.50 10.45 2.72
CA TYR A 154 13.92 11.60 3.43
C TYR A 154 12.40 11.48 3.53
N TYR A 155 11.75 11.09 2.44
CA TYR A 155 10.29 10.99 2.38
C TYR A 155 9.79 9.80 3.24
N ILE A 156 10.52 8.68 3.29
CA ILE A 156 10.17 7.51 4.13
C ILE A 156 10.20 7.87 5.61
N ALA A 157 11.20 8.63 6.05
CA ALA A 157 11.33 9.07 7.44
C ALA A 157 10.08 9.83 7.90
N ARG A 158 9.50 10.64 7.00
CA ARG A 158 8.30 11.45 7.25
C ARG A 158 7.00 10.67 7.03
N TYR A 159 6.98 9.74 6.07
CA TYR A 159 5.76 9.04 5.62
C TYR A 159 5.88 7.51 5.58
N PRO A 160 6.27 6.84 6.68
CA PRO A 160 6.45 5.39 6.70
C PRO A 160 5.19 4.60 6.34
N ALA A 161 4.00 5.13 6.59
CA ALA A 161 2.75 4.42 6.30
C ALA A 161 2.53 4.18 4.80
N LEU A 162 3.22 4.95 3.93
CA LEU A 162 3.21 4.74 2.49
C LEU A 162 4.00 3.50 2.04
N THR A 163 4.52 2.69 2.97
CA THR A 163 5.30 1.46 2.70
C THR A 163 4.66 0.17 3.20
N PHE A 164 3.43 0.21 3.75
CA PHE A 164 2.73 -0.95 4.30
C PHE A 164 2.57 -2.14 3.35
N SER A 165 2.39 -1.89 2.06
CA SER A 165 2.17 -2.91 1.03
C SER A 165 3.22 -2.86 -0.08
N SER A 166 4.40 -2.33 0.21
CA SER A 166 5.47 -2.23 -0.79
C SER A 166 5.90 -3.59 -1.34
N GLY A 167 5.82 -4.65 -0.53
CA GLY A 167 6.15 -6.02 -0.93
C GLY A 167 5.25 -6.50 -2.07
N PRO A 168 3.96 -6.75 -1.83
CA PRO A 168 3.05 -7.21 -2.87
C PRO A 168 3.02 -6.29 -4.10
N THR A 169 3.05 -4.97 -3.90
CA THR A 169 3.15 -3.99 -4.98
C THR A 169 4.36 -4.23 -5.88
N ASN A 170 5.53 -4.49 -5.30
CA ASN A 170 6.73 -4.80 -6.08
C ASN A 170 6.56 -6.10 -6.86
N SER A 171 5.95 -7.13 -6.28
CA SER A 171 5.68 -8.38 -6.98
C SER A 171 4.77 -8.16 -8.19
N LEU A 172 3.72 -7.34 -8.06
CA LEU A 172 2.85 -6.93 -9.16
C LEU A 172 3.65 -6.21 -10.25
N ARG A 173 4.47 -5.22 -9.88
CA ARG A 173 5.33 -4.49 -10.83
C ARG A 173 6.31 -5.42 -11.55
N GLY A 174 6.92 -6.34 -10.82
CA GLY A 174 7.82 -7.35 -11.38
C GLY A 174 7.10 -8.29 -12.33
N ALA A 175 5.90 -8.75 -11.98
CA ALA A 175 5.07 -9.59 -12.83
C ALA A 175 4.77 -8.92 -14.18
N ALA A 176 4.41 -7.63 -14.16
CA ALA A 176 4.16 -6.85 -15.38
C ALA A 176 5.38 -6.82 -16.31
N ILE A 177 6.57 -6.56 -15.76
CA ILE A 177 7.82 -6.52 -16.54
C ILE A 177 8.21 -7.91 -17.07
N LEU A 178 8.16 -8.92 -16.21
CA LEU A 178 8.59 -10.27 -16.54
C LEU A 178 7.68 -10.94 -17.58
N SER A 179 6.38 -10.65 -17.54
CA SER A 179 5.40 -11.17 -18.50
C SER A 179 5.25 -10.32 -19.77
N GLY A 180 5.60 -9.02 -19.70
CA GLY A 180 5.27 -8.05 -20.75
C GLY A 180 3.78 -7.67 -20.80
N ILE A 181 2.98 -8.06 -19.81
CA ILE A 181 1.52 -7.81 -19.77
C ILE A 181 1.21 -6.68 -18.78
N ALA A 182 0.49 -5.66 -19.25
CA ALA A 182 0.18 -4.47 -18.48
C ALA A 182 -1.13 -4.58 -17.66
N ASP A 183 -2.07 -5.41 -18.11
CA ASP A 183 -3.39 -5.58 -17.53
C ASP A 183 -3.65 -7.07 -17.29
N ALA A 184 -3.68 -7.49 -16.02
CA ALA A 184 -3.76 -8.89 -15.61
C ALA A 184 -4.12 -9.02 -14.13
N ILE A 185 -4.48 -10.22 -13.70
CA ILE A 185 -4.43 -10.60 -12.30
C ILE A 185 -3.04 -11.17 -12.00
N VAL A 186 -2.45 -10.76 -10.89
CA VAL A 186 -1.18 -11.33 -10.39
C VAL A 186 -1.47 -12.13 -9.15
N VAL A 187 -0.93 -13.34 -9.11
CA VAL A 187 -0.97 -14.21 -7.93
C VAL A 187 0.47 -14.41 -7.47
N ASP A 188 0.87 -13.68 -6.42
CA ASP A 188 2.19 -13.83 -5.80
C ASP A 188 2.12 -14.90 -4.71
N ILE A 189 2.73 -16.05 -4.97
CA ILE A 189 2.70 -17.21 -4.08
C ILE A 189 4.01 -17.27 -3.29
N GLY A 190 3.91 -16.97 -1.99
CA GLY A 190 5.01 -17.08 -1.04
C GLY A 190 5.08 -18.44 -0.33
N GLY A 191 5.89 -18.47 0.73
CA GLY A 191 5.99 -19.63 1.62
C GLY A 191 4.83 -19.75 2.63
N THR A 192 4.10 -18.66 2.88
CA THR A 192 3.05 -18.59 3.91
C THR A 192 1.70 -18.16 3.38
N THR A 193 1.72 -17.26 2.40
CA THR A 193 0.56 -16.51 1.90
C THR A 193 0.63 -16.41 0.40
N VAL A 194 -0.54 -16.25 -0.20
CA VAL A 194 -0.74 -15.87 -1.58
C VAL A 194 -1.37 -14.48 -1.56
N ASP A 195 -0.80 -13.56 -2.31
CA ASP A 195 -1.32 -12.22 -2.50
C ASP A 195 -1.86 -12.11 -3.93
N VAL A 196 -3.19 -11.95 -4.07
CA VAL A 196 -3.85 -11.77 -5.36
C VAL A 196 -4.14 -10.29 -5.57
N GLY A 197 -3.60 -9.70 -6.63
CA GLY A 197 -3.79 -8.28 -6.95
C GLY A 197 -4.06 -8.04 -8.41
N VAL A 198 -4.56 -6.85 -8.73
CA VAL A 198 -4.89 -6.46 -10.12
C VAL A 198 -3.81 -5.52 -10.66
N LEU A 199 -3.30 -5.82 -11.85
CA LEU A 199 -2.50 -4.90 -12.65
C LEU A 199 -3.38 -4.13 -13.62
N ALA A 200 -3.16 -2.82 -13.69
CA ALA A 200 -3.73 -1.94 -14.68
C ALA A 200 -2.63 -1.03 -15.25
N LYS A 201 -2.45 -1.00 -16.58
CA LYS A 201 -1.42 -0.18 -17.25
C LYS A 201 0.01 -0.40 -16.70
N GLY A 202 0.32 -1.62 -16.24
CA GLY A 202 1.60 -2.02 -15.67
C GLY A 202 1.85 -1.56 -14.22
N PHE A 203 0.82 -1.04 -13.55
CA PHE A 203 0.85 -0.63 -12.15
C PHE A 203 -0.21 -1.37 -11.34
N PRO A 204 -0.02 -1.54 -10.02
CA PRO A 204 -1.08 -2.06 -9.16
C PRO A 204 -2.32 -1.16 -9.23
N ARG A 205 -3.48 -1.77 -9.46
CA ARG A 205 -4.76 -1.09 -9.34
C ARG A 205 -4.95 -0.70 -7.88
N GLU A 206 -5.12 0.59 -7.63
CA GLU A 206 -5.40 1.08 -6.28
C GLU A 206 -6.84 0.72 -5.87
N SER A 207 -7.07 0.50 -4.58
CA SER A 207 -8.43 0.30 -4.09
C SER A 207 -9.25 1.59 -4.23
N ASN A 208 -10.49 1.45 -4.71
CA ASN A 208 -11.46 2.55 -4.82
C ASN A 208 -12.22 2.81 -3.51
N SER A 209 -12.10 1.90 -2.53
CA SER A 209 -12.71 2.02 -1.22
C SER A 209 -11.68 2.45 -0.17
N HIS A 210 -12.18 2.68 1.04
CA HIS A 210 -11.33 2.71 2.23
C HIS A 210 -10.64 1.35 2.41
N ILE A 211 -9.49 1.37 3.09
CA ILE A 211 -8.68 0.17 3.37
C ILE A 211 -8.45 0.09 4.86
N ASP A 212 -8.65 -1.10 5.43
CA ASP A 212 -8.41 -1.36 6.83
C ASP A 212 -6.96 -1.81 7.06
N VAL A 213 -6.21 -1.03 7.81
CA VAL A 213 -4.86 -1.40 8.28
C VAL A 213 -4.94 -1.76 9.74
N GLY A 214 -4.81 -3.06 10.05
CA GLY A 214 -4.98 -3.55 11.42
C GLY A 214 -6.37 -3.25 11.99
N GLY A 215 -7.41 -3.19 11.15
CA GLY A 215 -8.77 -2.81 11.54
C GLY A 215 -8.99 -1.30 11.67
N VAL A 216 -7.98 -0.47 11.44
CA VAL A 216 -8.13 0.98 11.35
C VAL A 216 -8.45 1.36 9.91
N ARG A 217 -9.58 2.04 9.73
CA ARG A 217 -10.05 2.53 8.44
C ARG A 217 -9.18 3.67 7.92
N THR A 218 -8.63 3.55 6.71
CA THR A 218 -7.73 4.54 6.10
C THR A 218 -8.06 4.79 4.63
N ASN A 219 -7.44 5.82 4.04
CA ASN A 219 -7.48 6.14 2.61
C ASN A 219 -6.07 6.16 2.00
N PHE A 220 -5.17 5.30 2.49
CA PHE A 220 -3.85 5.14 1.89
C PHE A 220 -3.96 4.71 0.43
N ARG A 221 -3.02 5.18 -0.39
CA ARG A 221 -2.85 4.75 -1.78
C ARG A 221 -2.24 3.35 -1.80
N MET A 222 -3.08 2.34 -1.59
CA MET A 222 -2.66 0.96 -1.49
C MET A 222 -3.24 0.12 -2.62
N PRO A 223 -2.50 -0.92 -3.03
CA PRO A 223 -2.96 -1.81 -4.08
C PRO A 223 -4.18 -2.58 -3.56
N ASP A 224 -5.13 -2.84 -4.45
CA ASP A 224 -6.24 -3.73 -4.16
C ASP A 224 -5.73 -5.17 -4.18
N ILE A 225 -5.52 -5.74 -2.99
CA ILE A 225 -4.90 -7.04 -2.78
C ILE A 225 -5.76 -7.89 -1.85
N LEU A 226 -6.00 -9.12 -2.27
CA LEU A 226 -6.64 -10.16 -1.49
C LEU A 226 -5.59 -11.18 -1.02
N PRO A 227 -5.19 -11.13 0.26
CA PRO A 227 -4.34 -12.15 0.84
C PRO A 227 -5.15 -13.41 1.17
N ILE A 228 -4.61 -14.58 0.86
CA ILE A 228 -5.13 -15.88 1.32
C ILE A 228 -4.05 -16.67 2.07
N GLY A 229 -4.46 -17.42 3.09
CA GLY A 229 -3.58 -18.23 3.95
C GLY A 229 -3.07 -19.52 3.30
N LEU A 230 -2.54 -19.42 2.09
CA LEU A 230 -1.98 -20.52 1.30
C LEU A 230 -0.55 -20.15 0.88
N GLY A 231 0.39 -21.08 0.93
CA GLY A 231 1.75 -20.90 0.46
C GLY A 231 2.52 -22.20 0.57
N GLY A 232 3.78 -22.23 0.14
CA GLY A 232 4.56 -23.49 0.08
C GLY A 232 4.64 -24.26 1.42
N GLY A 233 4.68 -23.53 2.53
CA GLY A 233 4.73 -24.08 3.88
C GLY A 233 3.37 -24.27 4.55
N SER A 234 2.26 -24.01 3.87
CA SER A 234 0.93 -24.24 4.43
C SER A 234 0.73 -25.71 4.76
N LEU A 235 0.26 -25.99 5.97
CA LEU A 235 0.00 -27.35 6.45
C LEU A 235 -1.17 -27.95 5.68
N VAL A 236 -1.04 -29.23 5.32
CA VAL A 236 -2.10 -30.01 4.65
C VAL A 236 -2.75 -30.93 5.68
N THR A 237 -4.08 -30.98 5.72
CA THR A 237 -4.78 -31.94 6.58
C THR A 237 -4.60 -33.38 6.08
N GLU A 238 -4.75 -34.37 6.95
CA GLU A 238 -4.61 -35.80 6.60
C GLU A 238 -5.52 -36.24 5.44
N ASN A 239 -6.66 -35.57 5.25
CA ASN A 239 -7.60 -35.87 4.18
C ASN A 239 -7.41 -34.99 2.93
N GLY A 240 -6.51 -34.01 2.95
CA GLY A 240 -6.20 -33.13 1.81
C GLY A 240 -7.30 -32.13 1.45
N ASN A 241 -8.33 -31.97 2.28
CA ASN A 241 -9.46 -31.09 2.00
C ASN A 241 -9.29 -29.66 2.53
N ARG A 242 -8.20 -29.39 3.25
CA ARG A 242 -7.88 -28.09 3.83
C ARG A 242 -6.38 -27.88 3.81
N LEU A 243 -5.97 -26.68 3.41
CA LEU A 243 -4.58 -26.23 3.47
C LEU A 243 -4.52 -24.89 4.20
N GLY A 244 -3.56 -24.76 5.11
CA GLY A 244 -3.45 -23.58 5.96
C GLY A 244 -4.67 -23.38 6.89
N PRO A 245 -4.80 -22.19 7.52
CA PRO A 245 -3.89 -21.04 7.42
C PRO A 245 -2.58 -21.22 8.19
N GLN A 246 -2.43 -22.29 8.99
CA GLN A 246 -1.17 -22.60 9.65
C GLN A 246 -0.08 -22.91 8.62
N SER A 247 1.11 -22.36 8.83
CA SER A 247 2.28 -22.59 7.98
C SER A 247 3.54 -22.78 8.82
N VAL A 248 4.45 -23.62 8.35
CA VAL A 248 5.81 -23.75 8.90
C VAL A 248 6.70 -22.54 8.56
N GLY A 249 6.26 -21.70 7.61
CA GLY A 249 6.91 -20.44 7.23
C GLY A 249 8.38 -20.62 6.85
N HIS A 250 9.26 -19.82 7.44
CA HIS A 250 10.71 -19.89 7.20
C HIS A 250 11.34 -21.25 7.56
N ARG A 251 10.63 -22.12 8.29
CA ARG A 251 11.08 -23.48 8.65
C ARG A 251 10.73 -24.53 7.59
N LEU A 252 10.11 -24.14 6.47
CA LEU A 252 9.75 -25.06 5.37
C LEU A 252 10.90 -25.99 4.98
N VAL A 253 12.09 -25.44 4.75
CA VAL A 253 13.30 -26.21 4.36
C VAL A 253 13.85 -27.13 5.45
N LYS A 254 13.23 -27.17 6.63
CA LYS A 254 13.58 -28.07 7.75
C LYS A 254 12.43 -28.99 8.14
N GLU A 255 11.19 -28.50 8.07
CA GLU A 255 10.00 -29.21 8.57
C GLU A 255 9.21 -29.93 7.47
N GLY A 256 9.30 -29.49 6.21
CA GLY A 256 8.62 -30.14 5.07
C GLY A 256 9.16 -31.54 4.77
N LEU A 257 8.30 -32.45 4.29
CA LEU A 257 8.68 -33.84 4.03
C LEU A 257 9.79 -33.95 2.98
N VAL A 258 9.69 -33.23 1.85
CA VAL A 258 10.71 -33.24 0.79
C VAL A 258 12.06 -32.72 1.27
N PHE A 259 12.11 -31.99 2.38
CA PHE A 259 13.35 -31.50 3.00
C PHE A 259 13.86 -32.37 4.15
N GLY A 260 13.20 -33.50 4.43
CA GLY A 260 13.58 -34.44 5.48
C GLY A 260 12.96 -34.15 6.85
N GLY A 261 12.00 -33.23 6.92
CA GLY A 261 11.17 -33.01 8.10
C GLY A 261 10.02 -34.03 8.23
N SER A 262 9.04 -33.70 9.06
CA SER A 262 7.92 -34.58 9.41
C SER A 262 6.55 -33.94 9.20
N THR A 263 6.49 -32.75 8.60
CA THR A 263 5.25 -32.00 8.41
C THR A 263 4.88 -31.98 6.94
N LEU A 264 3.69 -32.46 6.61
CA LEU A 264 3.15 -32.40 5.25
C LEU A 264 2.73 -30.97 4.90
N THR A 265 3.32 -30.40 3.84
CA THR A 265 3.06 -29.04 3.35
C THR A 265 2.55 -29.01 1.91
N ALA A 266 2.08 -27.84 1.47
CA ALA A 266 1.68 -27.62 0.08
C ALA A 266 2.81 -27.89 -0.93
N THR A 267 4.07 -27.56 -0.60
CA THR A 267 5.23 -27.89 -1.42
C THR A 267 5.38 -29.41 -1.59
N ASP A 268 5.16 -30.20 -0.53
CA ASP A 268 5.23 -31.66 -0.62
C ASP A 268 4.19 -32.22 -1.61
N ILE A 269 2.98 -31.65 -1.63
CA ILE A 269 1.92 -32.04 -2.59
C ILE A 269 2.30 -31.68 -4.03
N ALA A 270 2.89 -30.51 -4.27
CA ALA A 270 3.36 -30.10 -5.60
C ALA A 270 4.52 -30.96 -6.11
N VAL A 271 5.37 -31.47 -5.23
CA VAL A 271 6.40 -32.46 -5.63
C VAL A 271 5.75 -33.83 -5.88
N ALA A 272 4.83 -34.25 -5.01
CA ALA A 272 4.20 -35.56 -5.09
C ALA A 272 3.30 -35.72 -6.34
N ASN A 273 2.65 -34.64 -6.80
CA ASN A 273 1.84 -34.65 -8.02
C ASN A 273 2.69 -34.48 -9.31
N GLY A 274 4.00 -34.29 -9.17
CA GLY A 274 4.95 -34.12 -10.28
C GLY A 274 5.00 -32.72 -10.88
N SER A 275 4.37 -31.70 -10.27
CA SER A 275 4.38 -30.32 -10.77
C SER A 275 5.62 -29.53 -10.37
N ALA A 276 6.43 -30.04 -9.44
CA ALA A 276 7.62 -29.39 -8.94
C ALA A 276 8.79 -30.36 -8.71
N ASP A 277 10.02 -29.89 -8.97
CA ASP A 277 11.27 -30.58 -8.65
C ASP A 277 12.01 -29.83 -7.54
N VAL A 278 11.63 -30.11 -6.29
CA VAL A 278 12.16 -29.45 -5.08
C VAL A 278 12.44 -30.48 -4.00
N GLY A 279 13.63 -30.42 -3.40
CA GLY A 279 14.02 -31.34 -2.33
C GLY A 279 14.21 -32.78 -2.82
N ASP A 280 13.88 -33.74 -1.97
CA ASP A 280 14.03 -35.17 -2.23
C ASP A 280 12.65 -35.81 -2.52
N VAL A 281 12.38 -36.02 -3.82
CA VAL A 281 11.12 -36.61 -4.32
C VAL A 281 10.82 -37.97 -3.72
N SER A 282 11.84 -38.75 -3.33
CA SER A 282 11.62 -40.08 -2.74
C SER A 282 10.86 -40.01 -1.40
N ARG A 283 10.87 -38.86 -0.72
CA ARG A 283 10.22 -38.65 0.57
C ARG A 283 8.71 -38.48 0.50
N VAL A 284 8.19 -38.23 -0.70
CA VAL A 284 6.75 -38.08 -0.95
C VAL A 284 6.18 -39.20 -1.82
N ALA A 285 7.00 -40.20 -2.17
CA ALA A 285 6.61 -41.32 -3.02
C ALA A 285 5.53 -42.23 -2.38
N ASP A 286 5.49 -42.29 -1.05
CA ASP A 286 4.55 -43.12 -0.29
C ASP A 286 3.23 -42.39 0.07
N LEU A 287 3.05 -41.13 -0.37
CA LEU A 287 1.81 -40.40 -0.12
C LEU A 287 0.64 -41.01 -0.90
N ASP A 288 -0.53 -41.08 -0.25
CA ASP A 288 -1.75 -41.59 -0.88
C ASP A 288 -2.12 -40.76 -2.12
N PRO A 289 -2.24 -41.36 -3.32
CA PRO A 289 -2.67 -40.66 -4.54
C PRO A 289 -3.98 -39.90 -4.37
N ALA A 290 -4.91 -40.40 -3.56
CA ALA A 290 -6.18 -39.73 -3.33
C ALA A 290 -6.03 -38.48 -2.44
N LEU A 291 -5.08 -38.49 -1.50
CA LEU A 291 -4.69 -37.30 -0.72
C LEU A 291 -4.06 -36.24 -1.63
N ILE A 292 -3.11 -36.64 -2.48
CA ILE A 292 -2.43 -35.75 -3.43
C ILE A 292 -3.44 -35.07 -4.35
N GLU A 293 -4.37 -35.83 -4.93
CA GLU A 293 -5.41 -35.29 -5.81
C GLU A 293 -6.31 -34.29 -5.09
N ARG A 294 -6.83 -34.65 -3.90
CA ARG A 294 -7.72 -33.76 -3.12
C ARG A 294 -7.02 -32.47 -2.70
N ALA A 295 -5.78 -32.57 -2.23
CA ALA A 295 -5.00 -31.40 -1.84
C ALA A 295 -4.68 -30.51 -3.03
N THR A 296 -4.34 -31.10 -4.19
CA THR A 296 -4.12 -30.36 -5.43
C THR A 296 -5.39 -29.60 -5.84
N VAL A 297 -6.54 -30.26 -5.90
CA VAL A 297 -7.83 -29.62 -6.23
C VAL A 297 -8.15 -28.48 -5.27
N THR A 298 -7.98 -28.71 -3.96
CA THR A 298 -8.26 -27.70 -2.93
C THR A 298 -7.38 -26.46 -3.10
N MET A 299 -6.08 -26.63 -3.37
CA MET A 299 -5.17 -25.50 -3.64
C MET A 299 -5.61 -24.65 -4.82
N HIS A 300 -5.94 -25.31 -5.95
CA HIS A 300 -6.32 -24.59 -7.16
C HIS A 300 -7.65 -23.87 -6.96
N GLN A 301 -8.61 -24.49 -6.27
CA GLN A 301 -9.90 -23.87 -5.98
C GLN A 301 -9.77 -22.66 -5.05
N MET A 302 -8.89 -22.71 -4.05
CA MET A 302 -8.61 -21.54 -3.20
C MET A 302 -8.04 -20.36 -4.01
N ILE A 303 -7.19 -20.63 -5.00
CA ILE A 303 -6.60 -19.61 -5.88
C ILE A 303 -7.64 -19.10 -6.88
N ASP A 304 -8.39 -20.00 -7.53
CA ASP A 304 -9.47 -19.64 -8.47
C ASP A 304 -10.53 -18.76 -7.80
N ASP A 305 -10.98 -19.12 -6.59
CA ASP A 305 -11.94 -18.32 -5.81
C ASP A 305 -11.39 -16.93 -5.45
N ALA A 306 -10.07 -16.81 -5.28
CA ALA A 306 -9.43 -15.53 -4.98
C ALA A 306 -9.28 -14.67 -6.25
N VAL A 307 -8.92 -15.28 -7.38
CA VAL A 307 -8.88 -14.62 -8.70
C VAL A 307 -10.29 -14.14 -9.08
N ASP A 308 -11.31 -14.97 -8.86
CA ASP A 308 -12.72 -14.64 -9.10
C ASP A 308 -13.18 -13.39 -8.33
N LYS A 309 -12.76 -13.24 -7.07
CA LYS A 309 -13.13 -12.07 -6.26
C LYS A 309 -12.45 -10.79 -6.71
N MET A 310 -11.30 -10.89 -7.38
CA MET A 310 -10.48 -9.74 -7.76
C MET A 310 -10.70 -9.27 -9.19
N ARG A 311 -11.23 -10.14 -10.07
CA ARG A 311 -11.43 -9.78 -11.48
C ARG A 311 -12.36 -8.57 -11.63
N PRO A 312 -12.03 -7.61 -12.52
CA PRO A 312 -12.84 -6.40 -12.71
C PRO A 312 -14.22 -6.67 -13.34
N SER A 313 -14.37 -7.77 -14.08
CA SER A 313 -15.58 -8.16 -14.81
C SER A 313 -15.70 -9.69 -14.84
N GLU A 314 -16.81 -10.21 -15.36
CA GLU A 314 -17.01 -11.65 -15.55
C GLU A 314 -16.14 -12.24 -16.67
N GLU A 315 -15.55 -11.40 -17.52
CA GLU A 315 -14.68 -11.84 -18.61
C GLU A 315 -13.38 -12.45 -18.05
N PRO A 316 -12.93 -13.60 -18.59
CA PRO A 316 -11.64 -14.17 -18.20
C PRO A 316 -10.49 -13.18 -18.50
N VAL A 317 -9.57 -13.06 -17.55
CA VAL A 317 -8.40 -12.17 -17.64
C VAL A 317 -7.10 -12.97 -17.55
N PRO A 318 -5.98 -12.50 -18.13
CA PRO A 318 -4.70 -13.16 -17.97
C PRO A 318 -4.31 -13.23 -16.49
N VAL A 319 -3.80 -14.38 -16.05
CA VAL A 319 -3.29 -14.57 -14.69
C VAL A 319 -1.77 -14.79 -14.76
N ILE A 320 -1.01 -13.94 -14.07
CA ILE A 320 0.45 -14.07 -13.97
C ILE A 320 0.81 -14.64 -12.60
N LEU A 321 1.55 -15.74 -12.59
CA LEU A 321 1.99 -16.40 -11.37
C LEU A 321 3.43 -16.00 -11.04
N VAL A 322 3.63 -15.44 -9.86
CA VAL A 322 4.96 -15.05 -9.35
C VAL A 322 5.20 -15.57 -7.95
N GLY A 323 6.43 -15.39 -7.45
CA GLY A 323 6.84 -15.87 -6.14
C GLY A 323 7.38 -17.31 -6.18
N GLY A 324 8.15 -17.67 -5.15
CA GLY A 324 8.80 -18.98 -5.08
C GLY A 324 7.81 -20.15 -4.95
N GLY A 325 6.58 -19.88 -4.54
CA GLY A 325 5.50 -20.86 -4.45
C GLY A 325 4.66 -20.98 -5.73
N ALA A 326 5.00 -20.30 -6.83
CA ALA A 326 4.25 -20.41 -8.09
C ALA A 326 4.10 -21.87 -8.57
N ILE A 327 5.01 -22.76 -8.13
CA ILE A 327 4.97 -24.21 -8.34
C ILE A 327 3.71 -24.92 -7.80
N LEU A 328 2.93 -24.27 -6.93
CA LEU A 328 1.71 -24.84 -6.37
C LEU A 328 0.56 -24.87 -7.39
N VAL A 329 0.63 -24.05 -8.44
CA VAL A 329 -0.35 -24.05 -9.53
C VAL A 329 0.19 -24.89 -10.68
N SER A 330 -0.50 -25.97 -10.95
CA SER A 330 -0.14 -27.05 -11.89
C SER A 330 -1.24 -27.35 -12.91
N ARG A 331 -2.40 -26.71 -12.79
CA ARG A 331 -3.57 -26.88 -13.64
C ARG A 331 -4.04 -25.52 -14.13
N GLU A 332 -4.84 -25.54 -15.19
CA GLU A 332 -5.56 -24.36 -15.64
C GLU A 332 -6.48 -23.84 -14.54
N LEU A 333 -6.55 -22.51 -14.45
CA LEU A 333 -7.46 -21.79 -13.57
C LEU A 333 -8.71 -21.46 -14.36
N SER A 334 -9.87 -21.87 -13.86
CA SER A 334 -11.16 -21.74 -14.58
C SER A 334 -11.57 -20.29 -14.84
N THR A 335 -11.02 -19.36 -14.06
CA THR A 335 -11.28 -17.92 -14.11
C THR A 335 -10.29 -17.16 -15.01
N ALA A 336 -9.20 -17.81 -15.42
CA ALA A 336 -8.14 -17.20 -16.21
C ALA A 336 -8.39 -17.38 -17.71
N SER A 337 -8.11 -16.36 -18.52
CA SER A 337 -8.05 -16.53 -19.99
C SER A 337 -6.81 -17.33 -20.41
N GLU A 338 -5.72 -17.13 -19.67
CA GLU A 338 -4.45 -17.84 -19.78
C GLU A 338 -3.70 -17.73 -18.45
N VAL A 339 -2.84 -18.71 -18.16
CA VAL A 339 -1.98 -18.71 -16.99
C VAL A 339 -0.52 -18.57 -17.45
N ILE A 340 0.12 -17.48 -17.03
CA ILE A 340 1.48 -17.11 -17.43
C ILE A 340 2.44 -17.36 -16.29
N HIS A 341 3.48 -18.15 -16.58
CA HIS A 341 4.61 -18.39 -15.69
C HIS A 341 5.86 -17.75 -16.29
N PRO A 342 6.14 -16.48 -15.97
CA PRO A 342 7.28 -15.82 -16.57
C PRO A 342 8.60 -16.39 -16.06
N GLU A 343 9.66 -16.27 -16.86
CA GLU A 343 11.01 -16.58 -16.40
C GLU A 343 11.35 -15.72 -15.17
N HIS A 344 12.09 -16.28 -14.21
CA HIS A 344 12.49 -15.59 -12.98
C HIS A 344 11.32 -15.13 -12.07
N ALA A 345 10.13 -15.72 -12.20
CA ALA A 345 8.96 -15.49 -11.33
C ALA A 345 9.29 -15.44 -9.82
N GLY A 346 10.23 -16.28 -9.35
CA GLY A 346 10.64 -16.34 -7.94
C GLY A 346 11.35 -15.09 -7.40
N VAL A 347 11.78 -14.17 -8.28
CA VAL A 347 12.43 -12.89 -7.90
C VAL A 347 11.66 -11.67 -8.42
N ALA A 348 10.39 -11.83 -8.81
CA ALA A 348 9.55 -10.75 -9.31
C ALA A 348 9.53 -9.53 -8.36
N ASN A 349 9.45 -9.75 -7.05
CA ASN A 349 9.51 -8.69 -6.05
C ASN A 349 10.77 -7.80 -6.18
N ALA A 350 11.95 -8.43 -6.26
CA ALA A 350 13.22 -7.71 -6.36
C ALA A 350 13.31 -6.96 -7.70
N ILE A 351 12.83 -7.56 -8.78
CA ILE A 351 12.78 -6.93 -10.11
C ILE A 351 11.87 -5.71 -10.07
N GLY A 352 10.65 -5.85 -9.54
CA GLY A 352 9.70 -4.76 -9.43
C GLY A 352 10.22 -3.58 -8.60
N ALA A 353 10.94 -3.86 -7.51
CA ALA A 353 11.61 -2.82 -6.73
C ALA A 353 12.73 -2.11 -7.51
N ALA A 354 13.51 -2.85 -8.30
CA ALA A 354 14.64 -2.32 -9.05
C ALA A 354 14.25 -1.46 -10.26
N ILE A 355 13.09 -1.74 -10.87
CA ILE A 355 12.57 -1.03 -12.05
C ILE A 355 11.49 -0.01 -11.72
N ALA A 356 11.15 0.15 -10.43
CA ALA A 356 10.08 1.04 -10.01
C ALA A 356 10.40 2.49 -10.40
N GLN A 357 9.34 3.17 -10.84
CA GLN A 357 9.38 4.57 -11.27
C GLN A 357 9.13 5.49 -10.08
N VAL A 358 9.45 6.76 -10.21
CA VAL A 358 8.99 7.79 -9.25
C VAL A 358 7.73 8.46 -9.77
N GLY A 359 6.92 9.01 -8.88
CA GLY A 359 5.64 9.61 -9.25
C GLY A 359 5.29 10.88 -8.48
N GLY A 360 4.35 11.61 -9.05
CA GLY A 360 3.70 12.77 -8.44
C GLY A 360 2.20 12.66 -8.63
N GLU A 361 1.44 12.95 -7.59
CA GLU A 361 -0.02 12.92 -7.60
C GLU A 361 -0.58 14.24 -7.06
N VAL A 362 -1.70 14.67 -7.66
CA VAL A 362 -2.50 15.78 -7.18
C VAL A 362 -3.96 15.37 -7.14
N GLU A 363 -4.70 15.90 -6.18
CA GLU A 363 -6.15 15.77 -6.07
C GLU A 363 -6.71 17.16 -5.74
N HIS A 364 -7.64 17.65 -6.56
CA HIS A 364 -8.26 18.96 -6.40
C HIS A 364 -9.77 18.86 -6.53
N ILE A 365 -10.49 19.70 -5.76
CA ILE A 365 -11.90 19.98 -6.02
C ILE A 365 -11.95 21.26 -6.84
N VAL A 366 -12.46 21.17 -8.06
CA VAL A 366 -12.62 22.29 -8.98
C VAL A 366 -14.09 22.55 -9.25
N SER A 367 -14.44 23.79 -9.58
CA SER A 367 -15.79 24.19 -9.99
C SER A 367 -15.74 24.61 -11.44
N TYR A 368 -16.40 23.85 -12.32
CA TYR A 368 -16.39 24.17 -13.75
C TYR A 368 -17.22 25.39 -14.13
N ALA A 369 -18.02 25.92 -13.19
CA ALA A 369 -18.61 27.25 -13.33
C ALA A 369 -17.56 28.37 -13.27
N LYS A 370 -16.39 28.13 -12.67
CA LYS A 370 -15.33 29.15 -12.44
C LYS A 370 -14.10 28.97 -13.33
N ILE A 371 -13.75 27.73 -13.65
CA ILE A 371 -12.59 27.40 -14.49
C ILE A 371 -13.02 26.47 -15.62
N ASN A 372 -12.46 26.66 -16.81
CA ASN A 372 -12.67 25.71 -17.90
C ASN A 372 -12.11 24.33 -17.53
N ARG A 373 -12.83 23.26 -17.88
CA ARG A 373 -12.44 21.88 -17.59
C ARG A 373 -11.02 21.54 -18.07
N ASP A 374 -10.69 21.90 -19.31
CA ASP A 374 -9.40 21.56 -19.90
C ASP A 374 -8.26 22.34 -19.24
N ASP A 375 -8.50 23.60 -18.87
CA ASP A 375 -7.54 24.43 -18.11
C ASP A 375 -7.29 23.84 -16.71
N ALA A 376 -8.33 23.37 -16.03
CA ALA A 376 -8.22 22.74 -14.72
C ALA A 376 -7.41 21.44 -14.76
N LEU A 377 -7.69 20.58 -15.75
CA LEU A 377 -6.95 19.33 -15.96
C LEU A 377 -5.50 19.60 -16.35
N ALA A 378 -5.23 20.60 -17.20
CA ALA A 378 -3.88 20.99 -17.60
C ALA A 378 -3.07 21.51 -16.40
N ALA A 379 -3.64 22.40 -15.59
CA ALA A 379 -2.99 22.94 -14.39
C ALA A 379 -2.64 21.85 -13.38
N ALA A 380 -3.60 20.95 -13.09
CA ALA A 380 -3.37 19.81 -12.21
C ALA A 380 -2.32 18.83 -12.78
N THR A 381 -2.32 18.61 -14.09
CA THR A 381 -1.32 17.75 -14.74
C THR A 381 0.08 18.33 -14.57
N GLU A 382 0.25 19.63 -14.78
CA GLU A 382 1.55 20.27 -14.64
C GLU A 382 2.04 20.26 -13.19
N GLU A 383 1.15 20.46 -12.21
CA GLU A 383 1.50 20.31 -10.80
C GLU A 383 1.94 18.87 -10.46
N ALA A 384 1.24 17.85 -10.97
CA ALA A 384 1.64 16.45 -10.79
C ALA A 384 3.01 16.14 -11.43
N ARG A 385 3.28 16.69 -12.62
CA ARG A 385 4.60 16.61 -13.28
C ARG A 385 5.68 17.26 -12.42
N HIS A 386 5.43 18.44 -11.88
CA HIS A 386 6.34 19.14 -10.97
C HIS A 386 6.66 18.30 -9.72
N LYS A 387 5.65 17.68 -9.12
CA LYS A 387 5.84 16.78 -7.96
C LYS A 387 6.68 15.54 -8.32
N ALA A 388 6.44 14.94 -9.48
CA ALA A 388 7.23 13.79 -9.96
C ALA A 388 8.71 14.19 -10.17
N MET A 389 8.98 15.35 -10.79
CA MET A 389 10.34 15.87 -10.96
C MET A 389 11.03 16.16 -9.62
N ALA A 390 10.30 16.76 -8.67
CA ALA A 390 10.81 17.00 -7.32
C ALA A 390 11.14 15.70 -6.56
N ALA A 391 10.46 14.60 -6.88
CA ALA A 391 10.75 13.26 -6.36
C ALA A 391 11.95 12.58 -7.05
N GLY A 392 12.48 13.16 -8.14
CA GLY A 392 13.65 12.67 -8.86
C GLY A 392 13.37 12.10 -10.26
N ALA A 393 12.17 12.33 -10.82
CA ALA A 393 11.82 11.83 -12.15
C ALA A 393 12.63 12.54 -13.25
N ASP A 394 13.01 11.79 -14.27
CA ASP A 394 13.53 12.35 -15.50
C ASP A 394 12.39 13.04 -16.29
N PRO A 395 12.48 14.36 -16.55
CA PRO A 395 11.44 15.11 -17.27
C PRO A 395 11.06 14.50 -18.62
N ASP A 396 12.02 13.88 -19.31
CA ASP A 396 11.82 13.32 -20.65
C ASP A 396 11.05 12.00 -20.66
N THR A 397 10.88 11.38 -19.49
CA THR A 397 10.19 10.08 -19.31
C THR A 397 8.79 10.22 -18.69
N LEU A 398 8.40 11.44 -18.31
CA LEU A 398 7.15 11.70 -17.60
C LEU A 398 5.92 11.41 -18.45
N ARG A 399 5.04 10.53 -17.94
CA ARG A 399 3.73 10.23 -18.53
C ARG A 399 2.62 10.28 -17.50
N VAL A 400 1.41 10.66 -17.93
CA VAL A 400 0.21 10.52 -17.12
C VAL A 400 -0.12 9.03 -17.03
N LEU A 401 -0.10 8.49 -15.81
CA LEU A 401 -0.48 7.11 -15.55
C LEU A 401 -2.00 7.00 -15.41
N ASP A 402 -2.58 7.92 -14.65
CA ASP A 402 -3.99 7.91 -14.34
C ASP A 402 -4.55 9.32 -14.22
N MET A 403 -5.81 9.45 -14.65
CA MET A 403 -6.57 10.69 -14.62
C MET A 403 -8.01 10.33 -14.31
N GLU A 404 -8.48 10.71 -13.12
CA GLU A 404 -9.83 10.46 -12.67
C GLU A 404 -10.56 11.78 -12.50
N GLU A 405 -11.80 11.81 -12.98
CA GLU A 405 -12.70 12.94 -12.82
C GLU A 405 -14.03 12.42 -12.25
N THR A 406 -14.41 12.92 -11.08
CA THR A 406 -15.65 12.53 -10.42
C THR A 406 -16.52 13.75 -10.20
N THR A 407 -17.67 13.81 -10.87
CA THR A 407 -18.67 14.87 -10.63
C THR A 407 -19.23 14.76 -9.23
N MET A 408 -19.36 15.89 -8.53
CA MET A 408 -19.87 15.95 -7.17
C MET A 408 -21.30 16.47 -7.16
N SER A 409 -22.27 15.55 -7.30
CA SER A 409 -23.70 15.85 -7.54
C SER A 409 -24.41 16.61 -6.42
N TYR A 410 -23.82 16.70 -5.22
CA TYR A 410 -24.42 17.35 -4.05
C TYR A 410 -23.85 18.76 -3.77
N MET A 411 -23.01 19.28 -4.67
CA MET A 411 -22.41 20.61 -4.51
C MET A 411 -22.91 21.54 -5.60
N ASP A 412 -23.24 22.78 -5.21
CA ASP A 412 -23.51 23.86 -6.14
C ASP A 412 -22.23 24.18 -6.97
N ASP A 413 -22.39 24.74 -8.18
CA ASP A 413 -21.33 25.19 -9.09
C ASP A 413 -20.62 24.13 -9.99
N ASP A 414 -21.30 23.07 -10.44
CA ASP A 414 -20.73 22.03 -11.34
C ASP A 414 -19.36 21.54 -10.84
N ALA A 415 -19.30 21.19 -9.56
CA ALA A 415 -18.05 20.79 -8.93
C ALA A 415 -17.63 19.39 -9.38
N ALA A 416 -16.34 19.24 -9.64
CA ALA A 416 -15.71 17.97 -9.94
C ALA A 416 -14.45 17.79 -9.09
N ARG A 417 -14.22 16.57 -8.67
CA ARG A 417 -12.94 16.14 -8.13
C ARG A 417 -12.07 15.65 -9.28
N ILE A 418 -10.91 16.27 -9.46
CA ILE A 418 -9.89 15.82 -10.41
C ILE A 418 -8.73 15.19 -9.66
N ARG A 419 -8.26 14.05 -10.14
CA ARG A 419 -7.07 13.38 -9.63
C ARG A 419 -6.17 13.02 -10.79
N ILE A 420 -4.89 13.37 -10.68
CA ILE A 420 -3.92 13.14 -11.74
C ILE A 420 -2.65 12.56 -11.13
N LYS A 421 -2.24 11.41 -11.68
CA LYS A 421 -1.03 10.70 -11.32
C LYS A 421 -0.07 10.67 -12.50
N VAL A 422 1.14 11.17 -12.28
CA VAL A 422 2.22 11.18 -13.25
C VAL A 422 3.36 10.32 -12.73
N VAL A 423 3.98 9.55 -13.61
CA VAL A 423 5.14 8.71 -13.30
C VAL A 423 6.25 8.95 -14.31
N GLY A 424 7.49 8.73 -13.90
CA GLY A 424 8.67 8.78 -14.76
C GLY A 424 9.83 7.96 -14.19
N ASP A 425 10.79 7.65 -15.03
CA ASP A 425 11.99 6.93 -14.62
C ASP A 425 12.84 7.80 -13.71
N LEU A 426 13.59 7.17 -12.80
CA LEU A 426 14.56 7.90 -11.99
C LEU A 426 15.63 8.50 -12.89
N LYS A 427 15.85 9.81 -12.73
CA LYS A 427 16.94 10.50 -13.43
C LYS A 427 18.28 9.87 -13.04
N GLN A 428 18.91 9.19 -13.98
CA GLN A 428 20.24 8.65 -13.76
C GLN A 428 21.22 9.82 -13.63
N THR A 429 21.91 9.91 -12.50
CA THR A 429 23.02 10.87 -12.38
C THR A 429 24.22 10.24 -13.09
N PRO A 430 24.86 10.94 -14.05
CA PRO A 430 26.00 10.40 -14.80
C PRO A 430 27.21 10.06 -13.95
#